data_AF-A0A4Q3EAU2-F1
#
_entry.id   AF-A0A4Q3EAU2-F1
#
_cell.length_a   1.000
_cell.length_b   1.000
_cell.length_c   1.000
_cell.angle_alpha   90.00
_cell.angle_beta   90.00
_cell.angle_gamma   90.00
#
_symmetry.space_group_name_H-M   'P 1'
#
loop_
_entity.id
_entity.type
_entity.pdbx_description
1 polymer ?
#
loop_
_entity_poly.entity_id
_entity_poly.type
_entity_poly.pdbx_seq_one_letter_code
_entity_poly.pdbx_strand_id
1 'polypeptide(L)'
;MGFDKGAVKWHGREQRYHVNDMLKKYCKEAFISCRPGQNGEIAGEYNTLEDTFVDLGPMGAILSAFREQPDSAWLVVATDLPLLDDNTLQHLIQNRNQASIATAYKSAFDNFPEPLITIWEPKSYPVLLAYLAQGYSCPRKVLINSDITLLDAPNADALINVNTPDELERIKQLLHQKIAVNHE
;
A
#
# COMPACT_ATOMS: atom_id res chain seq x y z
N MET A 1 -12.45 20.02 11.54
CA MET A 1 -13.12 19.42 10.38
C MET A 1 -12.07 18.63 9.62
N GLY A 2 -12.16 17.30 9.62
CA GLY A 2 -11.16 16.43 9.03
C GLY A 2 -11.25 16.47 7.50
N PHE A 3 -10.11 16.65 6.85
CA PHE A 3 -9.99 16.55 5.41
C PHE A 3 -10.24 15.09 4.99
N ASP A 4 -11.33 14.82 4.26
CA ASP A 4 -11.65 13.48 3.75
C ASP A 4 -10.75 13.17 2.54
N LYS A 5 -9.57 12.62 2.84
CA LYS A 5 -8.56 12.20 1.85
C LYS A 5 -9.10 11.15 0.88
N GLY A 6 -10.05 10.32 1.33
CA GLY A 6 -10.60 9.21 0.54
C GLY A 6 -11.46 9.69 -0.63
N ALA A 7 -12.04 10.88 -0.53
CA ALA A 7 -12.89 11.47 -1.57
C ALA A 7 -12.12 12.20 -2.68
N VAL A 8 -10.79 12.34 -2.55
CA VAL A 8 -9.97 13.05 -3.55
C VAL A 8 -9.83 12.20 -4.81
N LYS A 9 -10.27 12.76 -5.94
CA LYS A 9 -10.11 12.14 -7.27
C LYS A 9 -8.83 12.65 -7.92
N TRP A 10 -7.72 11.95 -7.71
CA TRP A 10 -6.41 12.35 -8.25
C TRP A 10 -6.32 12.18 -9.77
N HIS A 11 -6.85 11.06 -10.27
CA HIS A 11 -6.80 10.68 -11.68
C HIS A 11 -8.19 10.71 -12.33
N GLY A 12 -9.04 11.66 -11.91
CA GLY A 12 -10.46 11.72 -12.31
C GLY A 12 -11.36 10.66 -11.65
N ARG A 13 -10.76 9.72 -10.90
CA ARG A 13 -11.41 8.65 -10.12
C ARG A 13 -10.83 8.60 -8.71
N GLU A 14 -11.56 8.04 -7.75
CA GLU A 14 -11.04 7.79 -6.39
C GLU A 14 -9.77 6.93 -6.44
N GLN A 15 -8.79 7.27 -5.59
CA GLN A 15 -7.46 6.65 -5.63
C GLN A 15 -7.49 5.14 -5.43
N ARG A 16 -8.38 4.64 -4.55
CA ARG A 16 -8.51 3.22 -4.25
C ARG A 16 -8.74 2.37 -5.50
N TYR A 17 -9.54 2.88 -6.45
CA TYR A 17 -9.86 2.18 -7.68
C TYR A 17 -8.70 2.26 -8.68
N HIS A 18 -8.08 3.44 -8.80
CA HIS A 18 -6.91 3.63 -9.64
C HIS A 18 -5.76 2.69 -9.24
N VAL A 19 -5.42 2.65 -7.95
CA VAL A 19 -4.38 1.75 -7.41
C VAL A 19 -4.77 0.29 -7.62
N ASN A 20 -6.02 -0.10 -7.35
CA ASN A 20 -6.46 -1.48 -7.58
C ASN A 20 -6.30 -1.90 -9.06
N ASP A 21 -6.69 -1.03 -10.00
CA ASP A 21 -6.53 -1.29 -11.44
C ASP A 21 -5.05 -1.37 -11.87
N MET A 22 -4.16 -0.59 -11.25
CA MET A 22 -2.71 -0.76 -11.44
C MET A 22 -2.23 -2.13 -10.95
N LEU A 23 -2.66 -2.54 -9.75
CA LEU A 23 -2.24 -3.80 -9.14
C LEU A 23 -2.72 -5.03 -9.92
N LYS A 24 -3.90 -4.98 -10.55
CA LYS A 24 -4.42 -6.06 -11.42
C LYS A 24 -3.48 -6.43 -12.57
N LYS A 25 -2.60 -5.52 -13.01
CA LYS A 25 -1.61 -5.80 -14.07
C LYS A 25 -0.50 -6.75 -13.60
N TYR A 26 -0.28 -6.83 -12.28
CA TYR A 26 0.87 -7.49 -11.67
C TYR A 26 0.49 -8.65 -10.74
N CYS A 27 -0.70 -8.59 -10.15
CA CYS A 27 -1.20 -9.57 -9.19
C CYS A 27 -2.26 -10.47 -9.84
N LYS A 28 -2.28 -11.74 -9.43
CA LYS A 28 -3.32 -12.70 -9.84
C LYS A 28 -4.72 -12.22 -9.42
N GLU A 29 -4.81 -11.66 -8.21
CA GLU A 29 -6.02 -11.11 -7.61
C GLU A 29 -5.65 -9.80 -6.91
N ALA A 30 -6.60 -8.84 -6.88
CA ALA A 30 -6.45 -7.58 -6.19
C ALA A 30 -7.70 -7.30 -5.36
N PHE A 31 -7.51 -6.90 -4.10
CA PHE A 31 -8.58 -6.64 -3.15
C PHE A 31 -8.47 -5.20 -2.61
N ILE A 32 -9.60 -4.60 -2.26
CA ILE A 32 -9.65 -3.37 -1.49
C ILE A 32 -9.98 -3.74 -0.04
N SER A 33 -9.05 -3.48 0.88
CA SER A 33 -9.30 -3.66 2.31
C SER A 33 -10.33 -2.65 2.79
N CYS A 34 -11.30 -3.11 3.58
CA CYS A 34 -12.35 -2.30 4.17
C CYS A 34 -12.70 -2.76 5.58
N ARG A 35 -13.31 -1.88 6.37
CA ARG A 35 -13.82 -2.27 7.69
C ARG A 35 -15.04 -3.18 7.54
N PRO A 36 -15.33 -4.02 8.54
CA PRO A 36 -16.54 -4.84 8.54
C PRO A 36 -17.80 -4.02 8.23
N GLY A 37 -18.58 -4.44 7.23
CA GLY A 37 -19.81 -3.77 6.81
C GLY A 37 -19.62 -2.58 5.85
N GLN A 38 -18.39 -2.23 5.46
CA GLN A 38 -18.13 -1.20 4.44
C GLN A 38 -18.02 -1.76 3.02
N ASN A 39 -18.12 -3.08 2.84
CA ASN A 39 -18.12 -3.71 1.52
C ASN A 39 -19.17 -3.12 0.57
N GLY A 40 -20.35 -2.76 1.07
CA GLY A 40 -21.42 -2.12 0.29
C GLY A 40 -21.13 -0.69 -0.19
N GLU A 41 -20.10 -0.04 0.35
CA GLU A 41 -19.67 1.31 -0.08
C GLU A 41 -18.71 1.25 -1.29
N ILE A 42 -18.17 0.08 -1.59
CA ILE A 42 -17.22 -0.14 -2.68
C ILE A 42 -17.97 -0.59 -3.92
N ALA A 43 -17.59 -0.06 -5.09
CA ALA A 43 -18.20 -0.45 -6.35
C ALA A 43 -18.09 -1.98 -6.58
N GLY A 44 -19.20 -2.62 -6.93
CA GLY A 44 -19.31 -4.09 -6.98
C GLY A 44 -18.45 -4.81 -8.02
N GLU A 45 -17.73 -4.07 -8.87
CA GLU A 45 -16.74 -4.64 -9.81
C GLU A 45 -15.37 -4.91 -9.15
N TYR A 46 -15.14 -4.42 -7.93
CA TYR A 46 -13.89 -4.64 -7.19
C TYR A 46 -14.09 -5.68 -6.09
N ASN A 47 -13.13 -6.58 -5.96
CA ASN A 47 -13.09 -7.49 -4.83
C ASN A 47 -12.75 -6.72 -3.55
N THR A 48 -13.49 -6.99 -2.48
CA THR A 48 -13.26 -6.39 -1.16
C THR A 48 -12.76 -7.44 -0.20
N LEU A 49 -11.92 -7.03 0.75
CA LEU A 49 -11.51 -7.87 1.86
C LEU A 49 -11.82 -7.14 3.16
N GLU A 50 -12.75 -7.67 3.95
CA GLU A 50 -13.07 -7.08 5.25
C GLU A 50 -11.99 -7.41 6.29
N ASP A 51 -11.64 -6.41 7.09
CA ASP A 51 -10.67 -6.58 8.18
C ASP A 51 -11.26 -7.51 9.25
N THR A 52 -10.74 -8.73 9.34
CA THR A 52 -11.05 -9.69 10.42
C THR A 52 -10.27 -9.42 11.71
N PHE A 53 -9.21 -8.62 11.61
CA PHE A 53 -8.40 -8.09 12.71
C PHE A 53 -8.78 -6.62 12.91
N VAL A 54 -9.85 -6.38 13.67
CA VAL A 54 -10.48 -5.06 13.82
C VAL A 54 -9.62 -4.07 14.61
N ASP A 55 -9.77 -2.78 14.33
CA ASP A 55 -9.14 -1.66 15.05
C ASP A 55 -7.59 -1.67 15.09
N LEU A 56 -6.95 -2.43 14.20
CA LEU A 56 -5.49 -2.54 14.08
C LEU A 56 -4.91 -1.77 12.89
N GLY A 57 -5.73 -0.96 12.22
CA GLY A 57 -5.31 -0.17 11.06
C GLY A 57 -4.66 -1.04 9.98
N PRO A 58 -3.55 -0.58 9.36
CA PRO A 58 -2.91 -1.36 8.30
C PRO A 58 -2.41 -2.75 8.72
N MET A 59 -2.05 -2.94 10.00
CA MET A 59 -1.70 -4.28 10.50
C MET A 59 -2.91 -5.23 10.43
N GLY A 60 -4.10 -4.72 10.75
CA GLY A 60 -5.34 -5.48 10.66
C GLY A 60 -5.64 -5.93 9.24
N ALA A 61 -5.49 -5.03 8.28
CA ALA A 61 -5.66 -5.32 6.85
C ALA A 61 -4.68 -6.40 6.36
N ILE A 62 -3.39 -6.26 6.68
CA ILE A 62 -2.34 -7.22 6.26
C ILE A 62 -2.60 -8.61 6.87
N LEU A 63 -2.91 -8.67 8.18
CA LEU A 63 -3.22 -9.93 8.85
C LEU A 63 -4.51 -10.57 8.32
N SER A 64 -5.50 -9.77 7.93
CA SER A 64 -6.74 -10.27 7.33
C SER A 64 -6.49 -10.85 5.94
N ALA A 65 -5.60 -10.23 5.14
CA ALA A 65 -5.18 -10.76 3.85
C ALA A 65 -4.48 -12.11 3.98
N PHE A 66 -3.55 -12.23 4.93
CA PHE A 66 -2.92 -13.53 5.22
C PHE A 66 -3.88 -14.55 5.82
N ARG A 67 -4.89 -14.14 6.60
CA ARG A 67 -5.92 -15.07 7.07
C ARG A 67 -6.74 -15.65 5.93
N GLU A 68 -7.03 -14.85 4.90
CA GLU A 68 -7.76 -15.27 3.70
C GLU A 68 -6.91 -16.17 2.80
N GLN A 69 -5.67 -15.77 2.50
CA GLN A 69 -4.73 -16.56 1.72
C GLN A 69 -3.36 -16.63 2.42
N PRO A 70 -3.14 -17.63 3.30
CA PRO A 70 -1.93 -17.72 4.14
C PRO A 70 -0.67 -18.09 3.35
N ASP A 71 -0.81 -18.81 2.24
CA ASP A 71 0.31 -19.26 1.41
C ASP A 71 0.65 -18.28 0.27
N SER A 72 -0.09 -17.17 0.15
CA SER A 72 0.11 -16.14 -0.88
C SER A 72 1.05 -15.05 -0.39
N ALA A 73 1.89 -14.52 -1.29
CA ALA A 73 2.56 -13.25 -1.06
C ALA A 73 1.61 -12.10 -1.39
N TRP A 74 1.66 -11.03 -0.60
CA TRP A 74 0.76 -9.89 -0.72
C TRP A 74 1.53 -8.62 -1.05
N LEU A 75 1.23 -8.01 -2.21
CA LEU A 75 1.64 -6.64 -2.51
C LEU A 75 0.63 -5.68 -1.87
N VAL A 76 1.08 -4.99 -0.82
CA VAL A 76 0.26 -4.07 -0.03
C VAL A 76 0.61 -2.65 -0.43
N VAL A 77 -0.40 -1.89 -0.86
CA VAL A 77 -0.25 -0.51 -1.32
C VAL A 77 -1.29 0.39 -0.66
N ALA A 78 -0.84 1.52 -0.11
CA ALA A 78 -1.70 2.55 0.46
C ALA A 78 -2.50 3.29 -0.62
N THR A 79 -3.71 3.72 -0.29
CA THR A 79 -4.57 4.50 -1.19
C THR A 79 -4.30 6.00 -1.13
N ASP A 80 -3.29 6.46 -0.37
CA ASP A 80 -2.88 7.86 -0.24
C ASP A 80 -1.54 8.17 -0.91
N LEU A 81 -1.12 7.32 -1.86
CA LEU A 81 0.04 7.47 -2.75
C LEU A 81 -0.38 7.94 -4.16
N PRO A 82 -0.68 9.24 -4.36
CA PRO A 82 -1.23 9.74 -5.63
C PRO A 82 -0.25 9.73 -6.79
N LEU A 83 1.05 9.80 -6.51
CA LEU A 83 2.13 9.82 -7.51
C LEU A 83 2.69 8.43 -7.84
N LEU A 84 2.13 7.37 -7.25
CA LEU A 84 2.52 6.00 -7.54
C LEU A 84 2.40 5.72 -9.04
N ASP A 85 3.42 5.08 -9.61
CA ASP A 85 3.49 4.76 -11.03
C ASP A 85 3.85 3.29 -11.29
N ASP A 86 3.59 2.83 -12.51
CA ASP A 86 3.86 1.45 -12.95
C ASP A 86 5.35 1.10 -12.81
N ASN A 87 6.27 2.05 -13.05
CA ASN A 87 7.71 1.82 -12.93
C ASN A 87 8.11 1.49 -11.49
N THR A 88 7.54 2.19 -10.51
CA THR A 88 7.80 1.94 -9.08
C THR A 88 7.30 0.56 -8.66
N LEU A 89 6.13 0.13 -9.16
CA LEU A 89 5.60 -1.21 -8.88
C LEU A 89 6.43 -2.31 -9.55
N GLN A 90 6.77 -2.14 -10.84
CA GLN A 90 7.60 -3.10 -11.58
C GLN A 90 8.96 -3.28 -10.92
N HIS A 91 9.61 -2.19 -10.52
CA HIS A 91 10.89 -2.25 -9.83
C HIS A 91 10.79 -3.05 -8.52
N LEU A 92 9.73 -2.86 -7.73
CA LEU A 92 9.51 -3.61 -6.49
C LEU A 92 9.35 -5.12 -6.76
N ILE A 93 8.55 -5.46 -7.78
CA ILE A 93 8.27 -6.85 -8.17
C ILE A 93 9.52 -7.54 -8.72
N GLN A 94 10.29 -6.86 -9.56
CA GLN A 94 11.53 -7.40 -10.15
C GLN A 94 12.60 -7.66 -9.09
N ASN A 95 12.62 -6.86 -8.03
CA ASN A 95 13.56 -7.01 -6.91
C ASN A 95 12.97 -7.77 -5.71
N ARG A 96 11.79 -8.40 -5.88
CA ARG A 96 11.17 -9.24 -4.86
C ARG A 96 12.14 -10.35 -4.42
N ASN A 97 12.36 -10.46 -3.12
CA ASN A 97 13.20 -11.50 -2.54
C ASN A 97 12.41 -12.42 -1.60
N GLN A 98 12.10 -13.61 -2.11
CA GLN A 98 11.38 -14.65 -1.38
C GLN A 98 12.15 -15.21 -0.17
N ALA A 99 13.45 -14.95 -0.03
CA ALA A 99 14.26 -15.35 1.13
C ALA A 99 14.05 -14.44 2.35
N SER A 100 13.61 -13.20 2.16
CA SER A 100 13.27 -12.25 3.23
C SER A 100 11.79 -12.28 3.60
N ILE A 101 11.37 -11.76 4.76
CA ILE A 101 9.93 -11.74 5.11
C ILE A 101 9.15 -10.72 4.29
N ALA A 102 9.83 -9.69 3.76
CA ALA A 102 9.22 -8.65 2.97
C ALA A 102 10.25 -7.97 2.07
N THR A 103 9.80 -7.47 0.92
CA THR A 103 10.55 -6.53 0.08
C THR A 103 9.86 -5.17 0.14
N ALA A 104 10.56 -4.16 0.64
CA ALA A 104 10.01 -2.83 0.94
C ALA A 104 10.91 -1.72 0.40
N TYR A 105 10.35 -0.53 0.20
CA TYR A 105 11.15 0.67 -0.07
C TYR A 105 11.59 1.38 1.20
N LYS A 106 12.70 2.11 1.14
CA LYS A 106 13.03 3.15 2.12
C LYS A 106 12.08 4.33 1.95
N SER A 107 11.55 4.82 3.06
CA SER A 107 10.81 6.07 3.07
C SER A 107 11.75 7.24 2.74
N ALA A 108 11.29 8.15 1.87
CA ALA A 108 12.03 9.36 1.52
C ALA A 108 12.17 10.35 2.69
N PHE A 109 11.38 10.19 3.76
CA PHE A 109 11.35 11.13 4.88
C PHE A 109 12.38 10.81 5.98
N ASP A 110 12.53 9.53 6.33
CA ASP A 110 13.31 9.10 7.50
C ASP A 110 14.15 7.83 7.26
N ASN A 111 14.21 7.35 6.01
CA ASN A 111 14.94 6.14 5.58
C ASN A 111 14.47 4.82 6.20
N PHE A 112 13.42 4.82 7.03
CA PHE A 112 12.85 3.59 7.55
C PHE A 112 11.97 2.90 6.49
N PRO A 113 11.78 1.57 6.57
CA PRO A 113 10.97 0.82 5.60
C PRO A 113 9.53 1.36 5.50
N GLU A 114 8.97 1.38 4.30
CA GLU A 114 7.58 1.80 4.04
C GLU A 114 6.65 0.59 3.94
N PRO A 115 5.87 0.25 4.99
CA PRO A 115 5.06 -0.97 5.01
C PRO A 115 3.89 -0.98 4.04
N LEU A 116 3.50 0.16 3.48
CA LEU A 116 2.33 0.31 2.62
C LEU A 116 2.68 0.57 1.16
N ILE A 117 3.90 0.19 0.76
CA ILE A 117 4.25 -0.15 -0.62
C ILE A 117 5.28 -1.28 -0.57
N THR A 118 4.82 -2.44 -0.11
CA THR A 118 5.65 -3.57 0.29
C THR A 118 5.06 -4.88 -0.20
N ILE A 119 5.94 -5.79 -0.64
CA ILE A 119 5.59 -7.19 -0.86
C ILE A 119 5.87 -7.94 0.44
N TRP A 120 4.83 -8.48 1.06
CA TRP A 120 4.92 -9.33 2.25
C TRP A 120 4.89 -10.80 1.81
N GLU A 121 5.91 -11.58 2.19
CA GLU A 121 5.97 -13.02 1.88
C GLU A 121 5.10 -13.83 2.86
N PRO A 122 4.64 -15.04 2.50
CA PRO A 122 3.85 -15.93 3.38
C PRO A 122 4.44 -16.09 4.78
N LYS A 123 5.77 -16.24 4.86
CA LYS A 123 6.49 -16.37 6.13
C LYS A 123 6.45 -15.14 7.03
N SER A 124 6.02 -13.98 6.53
CA SER A 124 5.78 -12.82 7.38
C SER A 124 4.55 -13.00 8.27
N TYR A 125 3.57 -13.83 7.90
CA TYR A 125 2.34 -13.99 8.66
C TYR A 125 2.55 -14.42 10.13
N PRO A 126 3.30 -15.50 10.42
CA PRO A 126 3.61 -15.85 11.81
C PRO A 126 4.43 -14.77 12.53
N VAL A 127 5.30 -14.03 11.82
CA VAL A 127 6.07 -12.92 12.41
C VAL A 127 5.13 -11.77 12.81
N LEU A 128 4.24 -11.35 11.91
CA LEU A 128 3.24 -10.33 12.17
C LEU A 128 2.37 -10.69 13.39
N LEU A 129 1.89 -11.95 13.47
CA LEU A 129 1.13 -12.44 14.62
C LEU A 129 1.94 -12.42 15.91
N ALA A 130 3.23 -12.78 15.87
CA ALA A 130 4.10 -12.75 17.04
C ALA A 130 4.34 -11.32 17.56
N TYR A 131 4.47 -10.33 16.68
CA TYR A 131 4.54 -8.91 17.07
C TYR A 131 3.22 -8.42 17.65
N LEU A 132 2.09 -8.82 17.04
CA LEU A 132 0.77 -8.46 17.56
C LEU A 132 0.55 -9.02 18.97
N ALA A 133 0.94 -10.28 19.22
CA ALA A 133 0.84 -10.91 20.54
C ALA A 133 1.66 -10.20 21.63
N GLN A 134 2.71 -9.46 21.24
CA GLN A 134 3.52 -8.63 22.12
C GLN A 134 2.97 -7.19 22.28
N GLY A 135 1.83 -6.88 21.66
CA GLY A 135 1.20 -5.55 21.70
C GLY A 135 1.70 -4.58 20.63
N TYR A 136 2.44 -5.04 19.62
CA TYR A 136 2.87 -4.21 18.49
C TYR A 136 1.88 -4.31 17.32
N SER A 137 1.18 -3.22 17.03
CA SER A 137 0.24 -3.11 15.90
C SER A 137 0.76 -2.29 14.72
N CYS A 138 2.03 -1.85 14.75
CA CYS A 138 2.61 -1.05 13.68
C CYS A 138 3.41 -1.95 12.72
N PRO A 139 2.98 -2.16 11.46
CA PRO A 139 3.68 -3.06 10.53
C PRO A 139 5.10 -2.55 10.21
N ARG A 140 5.33 -1.23 10.27
CA ARG A 140 6.67 -0.65 10.15
C ARG A 140 7.65 -1.16 11.20
N LYS A 141 7.20 -1.34 12.45
CA LYS A 141 8.04 -1.88 13.54
C LYS A 141 8.44 -3.32 13.25
N VAL A 142 7.56 -4.09 12.62
CA VAL A 142 7.85 -5.47 12.20
C VAL A 142 8.96 -5.46 11.16
N LEU A 143 8.85 -4.61 10.14
CA LEU A 143 9.88 -4.47 9.09
C LEU A 143 11.25 -4.06 9.66
N ILE A 144 11.29 -3.07 10.55
CA ILE A 144 12.54 -2.56 11.16
C ILE A 144 13.28 -3.66 11.93
N ASN A 145 12.55 -4.58 12.55
CA ASN A 145 13.08 -5.58 13.47
C ASN A 145 13.05 -7.00 12.89
N SER A 146 13.02 -7.13 11.56
CA SER A 146 13.01 -8.41 10.85
C SER A 146 13.98 -8.41 9.67
N ASP A 147 14.31 -9.60 9.16
CA ASP A 147 15.09 -9.74 7.93
C ASP A 147 14.22 -9.41 6.70
N ILE A 148 14.49 -8.24 6.10
CA ILE A 148 13.76 -7.68 4.96
C ILE A 148 14.73 -7.31 3.84
N THR A 149 14.22 -7.30 2.62
CA THR A 149 14.92 -6.70 1.48
C THR A 149 14.48 -5.26 1.34
N LEU A 150 15.41 -4.32 1.55
CA LEU A 150 15.14 -2.90 1.54
C LEU A 150 15.72 -2.24 0.30
N LEU A 151 14.87 -1.55 -0.46
CA LEU A 151 15.21 -0.95 -1.75
C LEU A 151 15.17 0.57 -1.69
N ASP A 152 15.96 1.22 -2.54
CA ASP A 152 15.77 2.62 -2.89
C ASP A 152 14.75 2.71 -4.04
N ALA A 153 13.81 3.65 -3.96
CA ALA A 153 12.82 3.83 -5.02
C ALA A 153 13.47 4.49 -6.25
N PRO A 154 13.11 4.06 -7.48
CA PRO A 154 13.59 4.71 -8.70
C PRO A 154 13.15 6.17 -8.78
N ASN A 155 12.00 6.48 -8.19
CA ASN A 155 11.47 7.83 -8.02
C ASN A 155 10.95 7.99 -6.59
N ALA A 156 11.62 8.81 -5.78
CA ALA A 156 11.22 9.06 -4.40
C ALA A 156 9.82 9.71 -4.29
N ASP A 157 9.41 10.49 -5.30
CA ASP A 157 8.11 11.17 -5.29
C ASP A 157 6.94 10.18 -5.36
N ALA A 158 7.16 8.97 -5.90
CA ALA A 158 6.14 7.92 -5.97
C ALA A 158 5.71 7.41 -4.58
N LEU A 159 6.52 7.68 -3.55
CA LEU A 159 6.27 7.28 -2.17
C LEU A 159 5.64 8.40 -1.31
N ILE A 160 5.33 9.56 -1.90
CA ILE A 160 4.79 10.68 -1.15
C ILE A 160 3.33 10.39 -0.76
N ASN A 161 3.08 10.32 0.54
CA ASN A 161 1.74 10.32 1.11
C ASN A 161 1.20 11.75 1.17
N VAL A 162 -0.09 11.93 0.85
CA VAL A 162 -0.77 13.22 1.03
C VAL A 162 -1.58 13.21 2.31
N ASN A 163 -1.13 14.03 3.27
CA ASN A 163 -1.75 14.12 4.58
C ASN A 163 -2.43 15.46 4.87
N THR A 164 -2.02 16.52 4.18
CA THR A 164 -2.47 17.89 4.41
C THR A 164 -3.03 18.53 3.13
N PRO A 165 -3.91 19.55 3.26
CA PRO A 165 -4.38 20.33 2.10
C PRO A 165 -3.25 21.00 1.30
N ASP A 166 -2.18 21.44 1.95
CA ASP A 166 -1.04 22.08 1.28
C ASP A 166 -0.25 21.09 0.42
N GLU A 167 -0.02 19.87 0.94
CA GLU A 167 0.56 18.77 0.15
C GLU A 167 -0.32 18.42 -1.05
N LEU A 168 -1.64 18.48 -0.89
CA LEU A 168 -2.57 18.15 -1.95
C LEU A 168 -2.48 19.09 -3.14
N GLU A 169 -2.41 20.41 -2.91
CA GLU A 169 -2.27 21.37 -4.00
C GLU A 169 -0.93 21.20 -4.73
N ARG A 170 0.16 20.93 -4.00
CA ARG A 170 1.46 20.61 -4.60
C ARG A 170 1.39 19.35 -5.47
N ILE A 171 0.77 18.28 -4.99
CA ILE A 171 0.62 17.03 -5.75
C ILE A 171 -0.24 17.23 -6.99
N LYS A 172 -1.35 17.99 -6.90
CA LYS A 172 -2.17 18.30 -8.07
C LYS A 172 -1.35 18.98 -9.16
N GLN A 173 -0.48 19.92 -8.81
CA GLN A 173 0.39 20.59 -9.80
C GLN A 173 1.35 19.60 -10.47
N LEU A 174 1.98 18.72 -9.70
CA LEU A 174 2.87 17.68 -10.23
C LEU A 174 2.14 16.68 -11.14
N LEU A 175 0.91 16.29 -10.79
CA LEU A 175 0.08 15.41 -11.62
C LEU A 175 -0.30 16.07 -12.94
N HIS A 176 -0.72 17.33 -12.94
CA HIS A 176 -1.03 18.05 -14.19
C HIS A 176 0.20 18.14 -15.11
N GLN A 177 1.39 18.37 -14.55
CA GLN A 177 2.64 18.38 -15.33
C GLN A 177 2.97 17.00 -15.91
N LYS A 178 2.85 15.92 -15.13
CA LYS A 178 3.08 14.55 -15.62
C LYS A 178 2.10 14.14 -16.71
N ILE A 179 0.82 14.48 -16.57
CA ILE A 179 -0.22 14.18 -17.57
C ILE A 179 0.03 14.95 -18.86
N ALA A 180 0.39 16.24 -18.77
CA ALA A 180 0.71 17.05 -19.94
C ALA A 180 1.90 16.49 -20.74
N VAL A 181 2.96 16.04 -20.05
CA VAL A 181 4.16 15.45 -20.69
C VAL A 181 3.89 14.09 -21.34
N ASN A 182 2.92 13.31 -20.85
CA ASN A 182 2.56 12.01 -21.44
C ASN A 182 1.62 12.13 -22.65
N HIS A 183 1.07 13.32 -22.91
CA HIS A 183 0.18 13.60 -24.04
C HIS A 183 0.86 14.38 -25.18
N GLU A 184 2.16 14.65 -25.07
CA GLU A 184 3.03 15.15 -26.15
C GLU A 184 3.86 14.01 -26.77
#